data_AF-A0A2A2V959-F1
#
_entry.id   AF-A0A2A2V959-F1
#
_cell.length_a   1.000
_cell.length_b   1.000
_cell.length_c   1.000
_cell.angle_alpha   90.00
_cell.angle_beta   90.00
_cell.angle_gamma   90.00
#
_symmetry.space_group_name_H-M   'P 1'
#
loop_
_entity.id
_entity.type
_entity.pdbx_description
1 polymer ?
#
loop_
_entity_poly.entity_id
_entity_poly.type
_entity_poly.pdbx_seq_one_letter_code
_entity_poly.pdbx_strand_id
1 'polypeptide(L)' 'MSRGPQTFRQNDVTKALKGAVAAGFDPARVEIDRDGKIIIIVNSPAVAFSSDAVNEWDGVK' A
#
# COMPACT_ATOMS: atom_id res chain seq x y z
N MET A 1 24.96 1.91 24.54
CA MET A 1 23.80 2.82 24.54
C MET A 1 22.54 2.00 24.34
N SER A 2 21.84 1.64 25.42
CA SER A 2 20.52 1.00 25.29
C SER A 2 19.52 2.06 24.84
N ARG A 3 18.79 1.78 23.76
CA ARG A 3 17.65 2.62 23.37
C ARG A 3 16.51 2.31 24.34
N GLY A 4 15.79 3.34 24.80
CA GLY A 4 14.57 3.16 25.58
C GLY A 4 13.52 2.33 24.81
N PRO A 5 12.47 1.85 25.50
CA PRO A 5 11.39 1.12 24.85
C PRO A 5 10.78 1.94 23.70
N GLN A 6 10.68 1.32 22.52
CA GLN A 6 10.08 1.91 21.32
C GLN A 6 8.77 1.16 21.04
N THR A 7 7.69 1.89 20.78
CA THR A 7 6.37 1.32 20.46
C THR A 7 6.35 0.61 19.11
N PHE A 8 7.24 1.02 18.19
CA PHE A 8 7.51 0.32 16.93
C PHE A 8 8.95 0.57 16.50
N ARG A 9 9.48 -0.30 15.64
CA ARG A 9 10.78 -0.11 14.98
C ARG A 9 10.59 0.06 13.48
N GLN A 10 11.56 0.70 12.83
CA GLN A 10 11.62 0.78 11.37
C GLN A 10 11.52 -0.61 10.71
N ASN A 11 12.14 -1.62 11.30
CA ASN A 11 12.09 -2.99 10.76
C ASN A 11 10.67 -3.57 10.77
N ASP A 12 9.84 -3.20 11.74
CA ASP A 12 8.46 -3.68 11.83
C ASP A 12 7.61 -3.09 10.70
N VAL A 13 7.80 -1.79 10.42
CA VAL A 13 7.19 -1.09 9.28
C VAL A 13 7.60 -1.74 7.95
N THR A 14 8.89 -2.02 7.76
CA THR A 14 9.40 -2.67 6.55
C THR A 14 8.81 -4.07 6.36
N LYS A 15 8.71 -4.87 7.43
CA LYS A 15 8.12 -6.21 7.36
C LYS A 15 6.64 -6.16 7.01
N ALA A 16 5.89 -5.25 7.63
CA ALA A 16 4.46 -5.10 7.38
C ALA A 16 4.18 -4.70 5.92
N LEU A 17 4.92 -3.71 5.39
CA LEU A 17 4.83 -3.30 3.98
C LEU A 17 5.16 -4.44 3.01
N LYS A 18 6.27 -5.16 3.24
CA LYS A 18 6.64 -6.31 2.40
C LYS A 18 5.59 -7.42 2.45
N GLY A 19 5.02 -7.68 3.63
CA GLY A 19 3.93 -8.64 3.79
C GLY A 19 2.67 -8.25 3.02
N ALA A 20 2.29 -6.97 3.06
CA ALA A 20 1.14 -6.46 2.32
C ALA A 20 1.34 -6.62 0.79
N VAL A 21 2.51 -6.25 0.27
CA VAL A 21 2.84 -6.42 -1.15
C VAL A 21 2.85 -7.90 -1.54
N ALA A 22 3.43 -8.77 -0.72
CA ALA A 22 3.46 -10.22 -0.97
C ALA A 22 2.05 -10.84 -0.96
N ALA A 23 1.11 -10.26 -0.21
CA ALA A 23 -0.30 -10.65 -0.20
C ALA A 23 -1.11 -10.08 -1.38
N GLY A 24 -0.47 -9.35 -2.30
CA GLY A 24 -1.11 -8.78 -3.48
C GLY A 24 -1.83 -7.45 -3.22
N PHE A 25 -1.62 -6.82 -2.07
CA PHE A 25 -2.13 -5.49 -1.83
C PHE A 25 -1.19 -4.43 -2.42
N ASP A 26 -1.76 -3.32 -2.88
CA ASP A 26 -1.05 -2.11 -3.29
C ASP A 26 -1.13 -1.05 -2.16
N PRO A 27 -0.09 -0.86 -1.34
CA PRO A 27 -0.10 0.07 -0.22
C PRO A 27 -0.09 1.53 -0.72
N ALA A 28 -1.12 2.29 -0.36
CA ALA A 28 -1.23 3.70 -0.72
C ALA A 28 -0.57 4.61 0.33
N ARG A 29 -0.83 4.34 1.62
CA ARG A 29 -0.24 5.08 2.73
C ARG A 29 -0.08 4.20 3.97
N VAL A 30 0.86 4.55 4.82
CA VAL A 30 1.10 3.88 6.10
C VAL A 30 0.97 4.90 7.20
N GLU A 31 0.15 4.59 8.19
CA GLU A 31 -0.07 5.38 9.39
C GLU A 31 0.44 4.62 10.61
N ILE A 32 0.87 5.37 11.62
CA ILE A 32 1.27 4.81 12.91
C ILE A 32 0.46 5.52 13.97
N ASP A 33 -0.34 4.75 14.69
CA ASP A 33 -1.15 5.25 15.79
C ASP A 33 -0.27 5.57 17.01
N ARG A 34 -0.82 6.30 17.98
CA ARG A 34 -0.14 6.71 19.22
C ARG A 34 0.41 5.52 20.02
N ASP A 35 -0.25 4.37 19.94
CA ASP A 35 0.17 3.14 20.62
C ASP A 35 1.23 2.33 19.85
N GLY A 36 1.65 2.80 18.66
CA GLY A 36 2.61 2.10 17.79
C GLY A 36 1.97 1.08 16.85
N LYS A 37 0.64 1.05 16.75
CA LYS A 37 -0.07 0.20 15.79
C LYS A 37 0.23 0.68 14.37
N ILE A 38 0.73 -0.22 13.53
CA ILE A 38 1.00 0.03 12.11
C ILE A 38 -0.28 -0.23 11.32
N ILE A 39 -0.79 0.79 10.64
CA ILE A 39 -2.00 0.72 9.81
C ILE A 39 -1.59 0.93 8.36
N ILE A 40 -1.81 -0.07 7.52
CA ILE A 40 -1.54 0.01 6.07
C ILE A 40 -2.87 0.25 5.38
N ILE A 41 -2.98 1.40 4.72
CA ILE A 41 -4.12 1.70 3.86
C ILE A 41 -3.73 1.34 2.43
N VAL A 42 -4.48 0.41 1.87
CA VAL A 42 -4.27 -0.11 0.53
C VAL A 42 -5.20 0.62 -0.44
N ASN A 43 -4.75 0.83 -1.68
CA ASN A 43 -5.67 1.23 -2.73
C ASN A 43 -6.74 0.13 -2.87
N SER A 44 -8.00 0.53 -3.10
CA SER A 44 -8.98 -0.45 -3.62
C SER A 44 -8.37 -1.09 -4.86
N PRO A 45 -8.61 -2.39 -5.12
CA PRO A 45 -8.08 -3.01 -6.32
C PRO A 45 -8.41 -2.08 -7.47
N ALA A 46 -7.38 -1.63 -8.19
CA ALA A 46 -7.60 -0.98 -9.45
C ALA A 46 -8.54 -1.92 -10.18
N VAL A 47 -9.78 -1.48 -10.41
CA VAL A 47 -10.54 -2.03 -11.53
C VAL A 47 -9.53 -1.92 -12.64
N ALA A 48 -9.00 -3.05 -13.08
CA ALA A 48 -7.98 -3.07 -14.10
C ALA A 48 -8.62 -2.30 -15.24
N PHE A 49 -8.20 -1.06 -15.46
CA PHE A 49 -8.58 -0.33 -16.65
C PHE A 49 -7.86 -1.11 -17.73
N SER A 50 -8.56 -2.10 -18.27
CA SER A 50 -8.10 -2.89 -19.38
C SER A 50 -7.71 -1.89 -20.45
N SER A 51 -6.43 -1.86 -20.80
CA SER A 51 -5.93 -1.11 -21.95
C SER A 51 -6.60 -1.54 -23.27
N ASP A 52 -7.44 -2.57 -23.23
CA ASP A 52 -8.29 -3.06 -24.32
C ASP A 52 -9.59 -2.26 -24.51
N ALA A 53 -9.83 -1.19 -23.74
CA ALA A 53 -10.92 -0.27 -24.02
C ALA A 53 -10.60 0.54 -25.29
N VAL A 54 -10.94 -0.02 -26.46
CA VAL A 54 -10.92 0.69 -27.74
C VAL A 54 -11.69 1.99 -27.57
N ASN A 55 -11.01 3.12 -27.75
CA ASN A 55 -11.61 4.43 -27.64
C ASN A 55 -12.66 4.60 -28.75
N GLU A 56 -13.90 4.89 -28.37
CA GLU A 56 -15.04 5.01 -29.30
C GLU A 56 -14.83 6.09 -30.38
N TRP A 57 -13.90 7.01 -30.14
CA TRP A 57 -13.58 8.12 -31.03
C TRP A 57 -12.49 7.81 -32.07
N ASP A 58 -11.78 6.68 -31.96
CA ASP A 58 -10.70 6.32 -32.88
C ASP A 58 -11.19 5.91 -34.29
N GLY A 59 -12.50 5.67 -34.45
CA GLY A 59 -13.13 5.25 -35.71
C GLY A 59 -13.82 6.36 -36.52
N VAL A 60 -13.84 7.60 -36.04
CA VAL A 60 -14.54 8.70 -36.71
C VAL A 60 -13.62 9.36 -37.73
N LYS A 61 -13.95 9.25 -39.03
CA LYS A 61 -13.29 9.92 -40.16
C LYS A 61 -14.21 10.98 -40.77
#